data_AF-A0A4V6NF11-F1
#
_entry.id   AF-A0A4V6NF11-F1
#
_cell.length_a   1.000
_cell.length_b   1.000
_cell.length_c   1.000
_cell.angle_alpha   90.00
_cell.angle_beta   90.00
_cell.angle_gamma   90.00
#
_symmetry.space_group_name_H-M   'P 1'
#
loop_
_entity.id
_entity.type
_entity.pdbx_description
1 polymer ?
#
loop_
_entity_poly.entity_id
_entity_poly.type
_entity_poly.pdbx_seq_one_letter_code
_entity_poly.pdbx_strand_id
1 'polypeptide(L)'
;MADDILERIVADALRIYLSYDDRTIEFLLNNPNYADKKRIETIEHLEVLIHSDDHLPPHFHVRSNDLKINAKFSIETGEHLSGPIRPKDVKKINAFYQSIKGKTVLQTVWKKFHG
;
A
#
# COMPACT_ATOMS: atom_id res chain seq x y z
N MET A 1 -24.33 1.07 17.18
CA MET A 1 -22.87 0.86 17.36
C MET A 1 -22.32 -0.09 16.30
N ALA A 2 -22.86 -1.31 16.12
CA ALA A 2 -22.46 -2.20 15.02
C ALA A 2 -22.93 -1.72 13.64
N ASP A 3 -24.14 -1.15 13.56
CA ASP A 3 -24.72 -0.64 12.31
C ASP A 3 -23.91 0.51 11.70
N ASP A 4 -23.35 1.39 12.55
CA ASP A 4 -22.49 2.52 12.15
C ASP A 4 -21.14 2.06 11.55
N ILE A 5 -20.62 0.92 12.02
CA ILE A 5 -19.39 0.33 11.47
C ILE A 5 -19.69 -0.31 10.11
N LEU A 6 -20.81 -1.00 9.97
CA LEU A 6 -21.21 -1.64 8.72
C LEU A 6 -21.48 -0.59 7.64
N GLU A 7 -22.23 0.46 7.97
CA GLU A 7 -22.49 1.58 7.06
C GLU A 7 -21.19 2.25 6.60
N ARG A 8 -20.24 2.48 7.51
CA ARG A 8 -18.97 3.08 7.15
C ARG A 8 -18.13 2.18 6.24
N ILE A 9 -18.11 0.87 6.49
CA ILE A 9 -17.40 -0.10 5.64
C ILE A 9 -18.02 -0.13 4.24
N VAL A 10 -19.35 -0.16 4.15
CA VAL A 10 -20.07 -0.16 2.87
C VAL A 10 -19.85 1.16 2.12
N ALA A 11 -19.92 2.30 2.81
CA ALA A 11 -19.68 3.61 2.23
C ALA A 11 -18.25 3.74 1.67
N ASP A 12 -17.24 3.29 2.40
CA ASP A 12 -15.84 3.33 1.95
C ASP A 12 -15.62 2.40 0.74
N ALA A 13 -16.22 1.20 0.76
CA ALA A 13 -16.13 0.25 -0.35
C ALA A 13 -16.78 0.81 -1.63
N LEU A 14 -17.97 1.40 -1.50
CA LEU A 14 -18.68 2.03 -2.62
C LEU A 14 -17.91 3.25 -3.14
N ARG A 15 -17.35 4.08 -2.24
CA ARG A 15 -16.58 5.26 -2.63
C ARG A 15 -15.32 4.88 -3.43
N ILE A 16 -14.64 3.81 -3.04
CA ILE A 16 -13.50 3.28 -3.79
C ILE A 16 -13.97 2.77 -5.16
N TYR A 17 -15.01 1.95 -5.21
CA TYR A 17 -15.50 1.35 -6.46
C TYR A 17 -16.01 2.41 -7.46
N LEU A 18 -16.78 3.39 -6.98
CA LEU A 18 -17.33 4.49 -7.78
C LEU A 18 -16.31 5.57 -8.14
N SER A 19 -15.08 5.52 -7.59
CA SER A 19 -14.01 6.46 -7.94
C SER A 19 -13.17 6.01 -9.14
N TYR A 20 -13.39 4.78 -9.64
CA TYR A 20 -12.68 4.25 -10.80
C TYR A 20 -13.42 4.56 -12.09
N ASP A 21 -12.67 4.89 -13.15
CA ASP A 21 -13.23 5.00 -14.49
C ASP A 21 -13.41 3.61 -15.13
N ASP A 22 -14.29 3.53 -16.14
CA ASP A 22 -14.70 2.28 -16.79
C ASP A 22 -13.50 1.43 -17.26
N ARG A 23 -12.42 2.08 -17.72
CA ARG A 23 -11.19 1.39 -18.18
C ARG A 23 -10.46 0.70 -17.03
N THR A 24 -10.44 1.32 -15.85
CA THR A 24 -9.83 0.74 -14.65
C THR A 24 -10.63 -0.45 -14.14
N ILE A 25 -11.97 -0.37 -14.20
CA ILE A 25 -12.86 -1.47 -13.81
C ILE A 25 -12.65 -2.67 -14.74
N GLU A 26 -12.65 -2.45 -16.05
CA GLU A 26 -12.46 -3.49 -17.06
C GLU A 26 -11.09 -4.16 -16.96
N PHE A 27 -10.04 -3.38 -16.66
CA PHE A 27 -8.70 -3.91 -16.43
C PHE A 27 -8.63 -4.83 -15.20
N LEU A 28 -9.28 -4.46 -14.10
CA LEU A 28 -9.31 -5.25 -12.86
C LEU A 28 -10.12 -6.55 -13.01
N LEU A 29 -11.22 -6.53 -13.77
CA LEU A 29 -12.01 -7.72 -14.07
C LEU A 29 -11.25 -8.74 -14.92
N ASN A 30 -10.42 -8.25 -15.86
CA ASN A 30 -9.64 -9.10 -16.76
C ASN A 30 -8.30 -9.57 -16.18
N ASN A 31 -7.86 -9.00 -15.05
CA ASN A 31 -6.61 -9.37 -14.39
C ASN A 31 -6.86 -9.68 -12.90
N PRO A 32 -7.48 -10.84 -12.57
CA PRO A 32 -7.84 -11.18 -11.19
C PRO A 32 -6.62 -11.24 -10.24
N ASN A 33 -5.43 -11.54 -10.78
CA ASN A 33 -4.15 -11.57 -10.04
C ASN A 33 -3.43 -10.20 -10.02
N TYR A 34 -3.99 -9.16 -10.64
CA TYR A 34 -3.50 -7.79 -10.42
C TYR A 34 -3.68 -7.37 -8.94
N ALA A 35 -4.55 -8.07 -8.22
CA ALA A 35 -4.74 -7.96 -6.78
C ALA A 35 -3.48 -8.31 -5.96
N ASP A 36 -2.50 -9.04 -6.53
CA ASP A 36 -1.36 -9.57 -5.76
C ASP A 36 -0.37 -8.48 -5.33
N LYS A 37 -0.45 -7.30 -5.95
CA LYS A 37 0.40 -6.14 -5.62
C LYS A 37 -0.46 -4.92 -5.46
N LYS A 38 -0.76 -4.53 -4.22
CA LYS A 38 -1.48 -3.29 -3.99
C LYS A 38 -0.51 -2.12 -3.91
N ARG A 39 -0.53 -1.27 -4.94
CA ARG A 39 0.09 0.06 -4.89
C ARG A 39 -0.66 0.91 -3.88
N ILE A 40 0.04 1.28 -2.81
CA ILE A 40 -0.47 2.02 -1.68
C ILE A 40 -0.49 3.52 -1.99
N GLU A 41 0.63 4.00 -2.53
CA GLU A 41 0.84 5.42 -2.80
C GLU A 41 1.99 5.59 -3.79
N THR A 42 2.04 6.77 -4.42
CA THR A 42 3.20 7.20 -5.23
C THR A 42 3.79 8.44 -4.62
N ILE A 43 5.08 8.39 -4.28
CA ILE A 43 5.83 9.50 -3.72
C ILE A 43 6.90 9.88 -4.74
N GLU A 44 6.57 10.83 -5.62
CA GLU A 44 7.40 11.20 -6.78
C GLU A 44 7.75 9.97 -7.65
N HIS A 45 9.03 9.57 -7.71
CA HIS A 45 9.51 8.43 -8.48
C HIS A 45 9.49 7.10 -7.69
N LEU A 46 8.93 7.10 -6.47
CA LEU A 46 8.85 5.94 -5.58
C LEU A 46 7.43 5.38 -5.54
N GLU A 47 7.31 4.07 -5.69
CA GLU A 47 6.09 3.32 -5.49
C GLU A 47 6.13 2.60 -4.14
N VAL A 48 5.09 2.78 -3.33
CA VAL A 48 4.89 2.04 -2.08
C VAL A 48 3.92 0.88 -2.34
N LEU A 49 4.33 -0.34 -2.00
CA LEU A 49 3.63 -1.57 -2.37
C LEU A 49 3.56 -2.52 -1.18
N ILE A 50 2.49 -3.32 -1.11
CA ILE A 50 2.42 -4.52 -0.27
C ILE A 50 2.02 -5.67 -1.20
N HIS A 51 2.73 -6.80 -1.11
CA HIS A 51 2.39 -7.99 -1.85
C HIS A 51 1.48 -8.91 -1.02
N SER A 52 0.58 -9.63 -1.67
CA SER A 52 -0.35 -10.54 -0.99
C SER A 52 0.30 -11.85 -0.56
N ASP A 53 1.44 -12.18 -1.16
CA ASP A 53 2.28 -13.35 -0.84
C ASP A 53 3.40 -13.01 0.14
N ASP A 54 3.43 -11.78 0.70
CA ASP A 54 4.45 -11.37 1.66
C ASP A 54 4.35 -12.21 2.96
N HIS A 55 5.49 -12.36 3.62
CA HIS A 55 5.61 -13.14 4.85
C HIS A 55 5.98 -12.25 6.03
N LEU A 56 5.82 -12.80 7.24
CA LEU A 56 6.29 -12.15 8.46
C LEU A 56 7.81 -11.93 8.43
N PRO A 57 8.33 -10.83 9.00
CA PRO A 57 7.59 -9.78 9.71
C PRO A 57 6.81 -8.83 8.76
N PRO A 58 5.75 -8.16 9.24
CA PRO A 58 4.97 -7.22 8.44
C PRO A 58 5.83 -6.13 7.79
N HIS A 59 5.84 -6.08 6.47
CA HIS A 59 6.67 -5.14 5.72
C HIS A 59 5.97 -4.61 4.48
N PHE A 60 6.47 -3.46 4.01
CA PHE A 60 6.07 -2.87 2.74
C PHE A 60 7.30 -2.61 1.87
N HIS A 61 7.08 -2.60 0.58
CA HIS A 61 8.08 -2.41 -0.45
C HIS A 61 8.08 -0.98 -0.95
N VAL A 62 9.27 -0.47 -1.23
CA VAL A 62 9.50 0.81 -1.90
C VAL A 62 10.38 0.57 -3.10
N ARG A 63 9.87 0.84 -4.30
CA ARG A 63 10.64 0.68 -5.54
C ARG A 63 10.57 1.91 -6.43
N SER A 64 11.58 2.09 -7.27
CA SER A 64 11.54 3.07 -8.36
C SER A 64 11.20 2.42 -9.70
N ASN A 65 10.68 3.21 -10.64
CA ASN A 65 10.38 2.72 -12.00
C ASN A 65 11.61 2.18 -12.75
N ASP A 66 12.79 2.73 -12.47
CA ASP A 66 14.07 2.26 -13.03
C ASP A 66 14.67 1.09 -12.26
N LEU A 67 13.97 0.56 -11.25
CA LEU A 67 14.34 -0.57 -10.39
C LEU A 67 15.68 -0.43 -9.64
N LYS A 68 16.30 0.76 -9.66
CA LYS A 68 17.52 1.03 -8.87
C LYS A 68 17.24 1.12 -7.38
N ILE A 69 16.00 1.46 -7.02
CA ILE A 69 15.50 1.44 -5.65
C ILE A 69 14.58 0.24 -5.54
N ASN A 70 14.85 -0.61 -4.55
CA ASN A 70 14.04 -1.76 -4.19
C ASN A 70 14.30 -2.10 -2.72
N ALA A 71 13.63 -1.39 -1.82
CA ALA A 71 13.85 -1.50 -0.39
C ALA A 71 12.59 -1.97 0.33
N LYS A 72 12.79 -2.60 1.48
CA LYS A 72 11.75 -3.10 2.38
C LYS A 72 11.77 -2.31 3.68
N PHE A 73 10.60 -2.00 4.19
CA PHE A 73 10.40 -1.25 5.42
C PHE A 73 9.40 -1.94 6.33
N SER A 74 9.61 -1.84 7.64
CA SER A 74 8.69 -2.39 8.65
C SER A 74 7.37 -1.62 8.66
N ILE A 75 6.23 -2.34 8.64
CA ILE A 75 4.91 -1.72 8.84
C ILE A 75 4.71 -1.30 10.30
N GLU A 76 5.41 -1.94 11.23
CA GLU A 76 5.26 -1.68 12.67
C GLU A 76 6.10 -0.49 13.13
N THR A 77 7.36 -0.42 12.69
CA THR A 77 8.33 0.59 13.14
C THR A 77 8.61 1.66 12.09
N GLY A 78 8.35 1.39 10.81
CA GLY A 78 8.75 2.26 9.70
C GLY A 78 10.24 2.20 9.36
N GLU A 79 10.99 1.32 10.03
CA GLU A 79 12.43 1.19 9.83
C GLU A 79 12.76 0.49 8.52
N HIS A 80 13.88 0.89 7.93
CA HIS A 80 14.43 0.23 6.75
C HIS A 80 14.98 -1.15 7.13
N LEU A 81 14.44 -2.20 6.52
CA LEU A 81 14.82 -3.59 6.80
C LEU A 81 15.95 -4.05 5.87
N SER A 82 15.80 -3.84 4.56
CA SER A 82 16.76 -4.32 3.57
C SER A 82 16.55 -3.69 2.19
N GLY A 83 17.56 -3.80 1.33
CA GLY A 83 17.50 -3.42 -0.08
C GLY A 83 18.07 -2.04 -0.41
N PRO A 84 18.36 -1.77 -1.69
CA PRO A 84 18.94 -0.50 -2.12
C PRO A 84 17.92 0.65 -2.04
N ILE A 85 18.29 1.72 -1.34
CA ILE A 85 17.59 3.00 -1.35
C ILE A 85 18.57 4.15 -1.06
N ARG A 86 18.29 5.33 -1.62
CA ARG A 86 19.11 6.53 -1.39
C ARG A 86 18.71 7.22 -0.07
N PRO A 87 19.64 7.82 0.69
CA PRO A 87 19.32 8.49 1.95
C PRO A 87 18.25 9.60 1.84
N LYS A 88 18.22 10.32 0.71
CA LYS A 88 17.18 11.33 0.44
C LYS A 88 15.77 10.75 0.30
N ASP A 89 15.68 9.53 -0.23
CA ASP A 89 14.41 8.85 -0.46
C ASP A 89 13.92 8.19 0.85
N VAL A 90 14.84 7.69 1.69
CA VAL A 90 14.51 7.25 3.07
C VAL A 90 13.79 8.34 3.86
N LYS A 91 14.26 9.60 3.77
CA LYS A 91 13.59 10.73 4.44
C LYS A 91 12.14 10.91 3.99
N LYS A 92 11.85 10.70 2.70
CA LYS A 92 10.50 10.81 2.14
C LYS A 92 9.60 9.68 2.62
N ILE A 93 10.13 8.45 2.64
CA ILE A 93 9.41 7.29 3.15
C ILE A 93 9.12 7.44 4.64
N ASN A 94 10.07 7.94 5.42
CA ASN A 94 9.86 8.23 6.84
C ASN A 94 8.77 9.30 7.05
N ALA A 95 8.78 10.38 6.27
CA ALA A 95 7.74 11.40 6.33
C ALA A 95 6.35 10.84 5.97
N PHE A 96 6.27 9.99 4.95
CA PHE A 96 5.06 9.27 4.60
C PHE A 96 4.58 8.36 5.74
N TYR A 97 5.47 7.55 6.30
CA TYR A 97 5.15 6.62 7.38
C TYR A 97 4.70 7.33 8.67
N GLN A 98 5.33 8.47 8.99
CA GLN A 98 4.97 9.29 10.14
C GLN A 98 3.62 10.01 9.98
N SER A 99 3.10 10.11 8.75
CA SER A 99 1.76 10.64 8.54
C SER A 99 0.69 9.64 9.01
N ILE A 100 -0.37 10.16 9.64
CA ILE A 100 -1.52 9.35 10.08
C ILE A 100 -2.09 8.55 8.90
N LYS A 101 -2.26 9.20 7.74
CA LYS A 101 -2.74 8.57 6.51
C LYS A 101 -1.85 7.38 6.11
N GLY A 102 -0.54 7.58 6.01
CA GLY A 102 0.39 6.54 5.56
C GLY A 102 0.36 5.32 6.47
N LYS A 103 0.44 5.54 7.78
CA LYS A 103 0.41 4.44 8.77
C LYS A 103 -0.90 3.65 8.73
N THR A 104 -2.04 4.35 8.70
CA THR A 104 -3.35 3.70 8.63
C THR A 104 -3.49 2.85 7.37
N VAL A 105 -3.15 3.39 6.20
CA VAL A 105 -3.31 2.66 4.93
C VAL A 105 -2.42 1.41 4.88
N LEU A 106 -1.16 1.50 5.34
CA LEU A 106 -0.25 0.35 5.39
C LEU A 106 -0.80 -0.78 6.26
N GLN A 107 -1.27 -0.45 7.46
CA GLN A 107 -1.85 -1.43 8.40
C GLN A 107 -3.14 -2.04 7.85
N THR A 108 -4.03 -1.24 7.28
CA THR A 108 -5.29 -1.71 6.69
C THR A 108 -5.04 -2.67 5.53
N VAL A 109 -4.10 -2.34 4.63
CA VAL A 109 -3.80 -3.20 3.48
C VAL A 109 -3.08 -4.48 3.91
N TRP A 110 -2.13 -4.42 4.84
CA TRP A 110 -1.49 -5.61 5.37
C TRP A 110 -2.51 -6.58 5.99
N LYS A 111 -3.40 -6.07 6.84
CA LYS A 111 -4.47 -6.86 7.45
C LYS A 111 -5.42 -7.47 6.40
N LYS A 112 -5.69 -6.76 5.31
CA LYS A 112 -6.54 -7.28 4.22
C LYS A 112 -5.92 -8.51 3.55
N PHE A 113 -4.59 -8.55 3.41
CA PHE A 113 -3.91 -9.65 2.73
C PHE A 113 -3.50 -10.80 3.64
N HIS A 114 -3.21 -10.53 4.92
CA HIS A 114 -2.58 -11.51 5.82
C HIS A 114 -3.32 -11.73 7.14
N GLY A 115 -4.51 -11.14 7.32
CA GLY A 115 -5.29 -11.20 8.57
C GLY A 115 -6.71 -11.69 8.40
#